data_AF-A0A4R7S1C4-F1
#
_entry.id   AF-A0A4R7S1C4-F1
#
_cell.length_a   1.000
_cell.length_b   1.000
_cell.length_c   1.000
_cell.angle_alpha   90.00
_cell.angle_beta   90.00
_cell.angle_gamma   90.00
#
_symmetry.space_group_name_H-M   'P 1'
#
loop_
_entity.id
_entity.type
_entity.pdbx_description
1 polymer ?
#
loop_
_entity_poly.entity_id
_entity_poly.type
_entity_poly.pdbx_seq_one_letter_code
_entity_poly.pdbx_strand_id
1 'polypeptide(L)'
;MNLELLATLNREDLYPFKMLAFVGIAATLALGVYFFKHQTRLFGFDDEIPSDTSGGRDYGRMQTWVLWWGMLAVFTFFGFAL
;
A
#
# COMPACT_ATOMS: atom_id res chain seq x y z
N MET A 1 18.69 15.77 -5.84
CA MET A 1 18.28 14.66 -6.72
C MET A 1 18.24 15.23 -8.13
N ASN A 2 19.24 14.94 -8.96
CA ASN A 2 19.44 15.60 -10.26
C ASN A 2 18.36 15.16 -11.26
N LEU A 3 17.51 16.10 -11.69
CA LEU A 3 16.51 15.90 -12.75
C LEU A 3 17.16 15.45 -14.08
N GLU A 4 18.42 15.81 -14.30
CA GLU A 4 19.20 15.38 -15.48
C GLU A 4 19.50 13.87 -15.50
N LEU A 5 19.58 13.21 -14.34
CA LEU A 5 19.85 11.77 -14.25
C LEU A 5 18.61 10.94 -14.64
N LEU A 6 17.41 11.48 -14.41
CA LEU A 6 16.15 10.87 -14.88
C LEU A 6 15.94 11.07 -16.38
N ALA A 7 16.40 12.18 -16.94
CA ALA A 7 16.33 12.47 -18.37
C ALA A 7 17.33 11.66 -19.22
N THR A 8 18.35 11.08 -18.59
CA THR A 8 19.37 10.24 -19.24
C THR A 8 19.08 8.74 -19.17
N LEU A 9 18.10 8.33 -18.36
CA LEU A 9 17.61 6.95 -18.39
C LEU A 9 16.83 6.74 -19.68
N ASN A 10 17.30 5.82 -20.50
CA ASN A 10 16.59 5.44 -21.70
C ASN A 10 15.27 4.79 -21.29
N ARG A 11 14.22 4.87 -22.11
CA ARG A 11 12.90 4.25 -21.80
C ARG A 11 13.03 2.77 -21.41
N GLU A 12 14.06 2.12 -21.96
CA GLU A 12 14.38 0.73 -21.74
C GLU A 12 14.87 0.43 -20.31
N ASP A 13 15.60 1.35 -19.69
CA ASP A 13 16.15 1.22 -18.33
C ASP A 13 15.07 1.33 -17.25
N LEU A 14 13.91 1.91 -17.60
CA LEU A 14 12.76 2.06 -16.71
C LEU A 14 11.85 0.82 -16.70
N TYR A 15 11.99 -0.10 -17.66
CA TYR A 15 11.12 -1.30 -17.74
C TYR A 15 11.20 -2.19 -16.49
N PRO A 16 12.38 -2.50 -15.92
CA PRO A 16 12.45 -3.32 -14.70
C PRO A 16 11.70 -2.66 -13.53
N PHE A 17 11.81 -1.32 -13.40
CA PHE A 17 11.09 -0.57 -12.37
C PHE A 17 9.58 -0.61 -12.58
N LYS A 18 9.11 -0.46 -13.83
CA LYS A 18 7.68 -0.60 -14.15
C LYS A 18 7.17 -2.00 -13.87
N MET A 19 7.91 -3.05 -14.25
CA MET A 19 7.53 -4.43 -13.94
C MET A 19 7.43 -4.66 -12.43
N LEU A 20 8.41 -4.18 -11.66
CA LEU A 20 8.36 -4.27 -10.20
C LEU A 20 7.16 -3.51 -9.63
N ALA A 21 6.83 -2.34 -10.18
CA ALA A 21 5.66 -1.57 -9.77
C ALA A 21 4.36 -2.33 -10.06
N PHE A 22 4.21 -2.97 -11.23
CA PHE A 22 3.05 -3.80 -11.55
C PHE A 22 2.91 -5.02 -10.62
N VAL A 23 4.03 -5.66 -10.27
CA VAL A 23 4.04 -6.71 -9.24
C VAL A 23 3.59 -6.15 -7.89
N GLY A 24 4.07 -4.95 -7.53
CA GLY A 24 3.64 -4.22 -6.33
C GLY A 24 2.14 -3.91 -6.32
N ILE A 25 1.56 -3.50 -7.45
CA ILE A 25 0.11 -3.29 -7.60
C ILE A 25 -0.65 -4.60 -7.34
N ALA A 26 -0.27 -5.68 -8.02
CA ALA A 26 -0.92 -6.97 -7.87
C ALA A 26 -0.87 -7.47 -6.41
N ALA A 27 0.30 -7.38 -5.77
CA ALA A 27 0.48 -7.73 -4.36
C ALA A 27 -0.36 -6.84 -3.42
N THR A 28 -0.40 -5.53 -3.68
CA THR A 28 -1.17 -4.57 -2.86
C THR A 28 -2.68 -4.82 -2.98
N LEU A 29 -3.17 -5.14 -4.18
CA LEU A 29 -4.57 -5.52 -4.39
C LEU A 29 -4.92 -6.82 -3.66
N ALA A 30 -4.05 -7.84 -3.75
CA ALA A 30 -4.24 -9.08 -3.00
C ALA A 30 -4.26 -8.83 -1.48
N LEU A 31 -3.37 -7.96 -0.99
CA LEU A 31 -3.35 -7.54 0.41
C LEU A 31 -4.63 -6.81 0.81
N GLY A 32 -5.18 -5.96 -0.06
CA GLY A 32 -6.45 -5.27 0.17
C GLY A 32 -7.63 -6.24 0.31
N VAL A 33 -7.68 -7.26 -0.57
CA VAL A 33 -8.67 -8.34 -0.48
C VAL A 33 -8.48 -9.14 0.82
N TYR A 34 -7.24 -9.43 1.21
CA TYR A 34 -6.94 -10.11 2.46
C TYR A 34 -7.39 -9.30 3.68
N PHE A 35 -7.07 -8.01 3.73
CA PHE A 35 -7.53 -7.09 4.77
C PHE A 35 -9.05 -7.05 4.84
N PHE A 36 -9.72 -6.92 3.69
CA PHE A 36 -11.19 -6.92 3.64
C PHE A 36 -11.82 -8.20 4.18
N LYS A 37 -11.23 -9.37 3.88
CA LYS A 37 -11.75 -10.66 4.37
C LYS A 37 -11.44 -10.92 5.85
N HIS A 38 -10.36 -10.34 6.38
CA HIS A 38 -9.87 -10.62 7.72
C HIS A 38 -9.92 -9.41 8.65
N GLN A 39 -10.76 -8.41 8.36
CA GLN A 39 -10.85 -7.17 9.14
C GLN A 39 -11.07 -7.44 10.63
N THR A 40 -11.98 -8.36 10.96
CA THR A 40 -12.29 -8.71 12.35
C THR A 40 -11.17 -9.48 13.03
N ARG A 41 -10.32 -10.20 12.29
CA ARG A 41 -9.20 -10.91 12.88
C ARG A 41 -8.00 -10.00 13.11
N LEU A 42 -7.75 -9.07 12.18
CA LEU A 42 -6.59 -8.19 12.20
C LEU A 42 -6.83 -6.91 13.03
N PHE A 43 -8.08 -6.46 13.08
CA PHE A 43 -8.50 -5.21 13.72
C PHE A 43 -9.74 -5.40 14.59
N GLY A 44 -10.00 -6.65 15.03
CA GLY A 44 -11.10 -6.97 15.95
C GLY A 44 -10.80 -6.63 17.39
N PHE A 45 -11.72 -6.99 18.28
CA PHE A 45 -11.52 -6.87 19.73
C PHE A 45 -10.49 -7.93 20.16
N ASP A 46 -9.46 -7.49 20.86
CA ASP A 46 -8.57 -8.40 21.60
C ASP A 46 -9.09 -8.46 23.04
N ASP A 47 -9.62 -9.62 23.42
CA ASP A 47 -10.17 -9.84 24.77
C ASP A 47 -9.07 -9.75 25.86
N GLU A 48 -7.79 -9.78 25.48
CA GLU A 48 -6.64 -9.68 26.38
C GLU A 48 -6.21 -8.24 26.70
N ILE A 49 -6.75 -7.22 25.99
CA ILE A 49 -6.39 -5.80 26.19
C ILE A 49 -7.62 -4.99 26.63
N PRO A 50 -7.89 -4.87 27.94
CA PRO A 50 -9.09 -4.21 28.47
C PRO A 50 -9.18 -2.70 28.18
N SER A 51 -8.09 -2.08 27.73
CA SER A 51 -8.01 -0.65 27.43
C SER A 51 -8.41 -0.28 26.00
N ASP A 52 -8.72 -1.27 25.15
CA ASP A 52 -9.01 -1.02 23.75
C ASP A 52 -10.43 -0.45 23.57
N THR A 53 -10.53 0.88 23.67
CA THR A 53 -11.80 1.60 23.46
C THR A 53 -12.20 1.54 21.99
N SER A 54 -13.51 1.45 21.70
CA SER A 54 -14.05 1.32 20.34
C SER A 54 -13.51 2.36 19.35
N GLY A 55 -13.21 3.59 19.82
CA GLY A 55 -12.68 4.67 18.99
C GLY A 55 -11.22 4.52 18.57
N GLY A 56 -10.34 4.02 19.44
CA GLY A 56 -8.92 3.82 19.11
C GLY A 56 -8.74 2.77 18.02
N ARG A 57 -9.56 1.72 18.07
CA ARG A 57 -9.59 0.65 17.08
C ARG A 57 -10.14 1.09 15.73
N ASP A 58 -11.25 1.82 15.71
CA ASP A 58 -11.81 2.35 14.46
C ASP A 58 -10.82 3.32 13.78
N TYR A 59 -10.11 4.11 14.58
CA TYR A 59 -9.05 4.98 14.10
C TYR A 59 -7.85 4.19 13.52
N GLY A 60 -7.37 3.15 14.21
CA GLY A 60 -6.31 2.27 13.71
C GLY A 60 -6.69 1.53 12.42
N ARG A 61 -7.94 1.08 12.31
CA ARG A 61 -8.49 0.50 11.07
C ARG A 61 -8.49 1.53 9.94
N MET A 62 -8.97 2.75 10.19
CA MET A 62 -8.95 3.82 9.20
C MET A 62 -7.53 4.16 8.76
N GLN A 63 -6.57 4.29 9.69
CA GLN A 63 -5.16 4.54 9.37
C GLN A 63 -4.58 3.43 8.48
N THR A 64 -4.91 2.17 8.75
CA THR A 64 -4.42 1.05 7.94
C THR A 64 -4.95 1.13 6.51
N TRP A 65 -6.23 1.46 6.32
CA TRP A 65 -6.79 1.69 4.99
C TRP A 65 -6.17 2.90 4.28
N VAL A 66 -5.89 4.00 5.01
CA VAL A 66 -5.21 5.18 4.45
C VAL A 66 -3.80 4.82 3.98
N LEU A 67 -3.03 4.08 4.78
CA LEU A 67 -1.68 3.63 4.41
C LEU A 67 -1.72 2.69 3.21
N TRP A 68 -2.68 1.76 3.19
CA TRP A 68 -2.88 0.85 2.07
C TRP A 68 -3.20 1.58 0.76
N TRP A 69 -4.10 2.57 0.79
CA TRP A 69 -4.39 3.43 -0.36
C TRP A 69 -3.15 4.23 -0.81
N GLY A 70 -2.37 4.75 0.14
CA GLY A 70 -1.11 5.43 -0.15
C GLY A 70 -0.12 4.53 -0.89
N MET A 71 0.06 3.29 -0.44
CA MET A 71 0.91 2.31 -1.13
C MET A 71 0.41 2.01 -2.54
N LEU A 72 -0.89 1.79 -2.72
CA LEU A 72 -1.48 1.53 -4.03
C LEU A 72 -1.26 2.71 -4.99
N ALA A 73 -1.43 3.94 -4.51
CA ALA A 73 -1.19 5.15 -5.30
C ALA A 73 0.28 5.26 -5.74
N VAL A 74 1.23 4.97 -4.84
CA VAL A 74 2.67 4.99 -5.15
C VAL A 74 3.02 3.96 -6.22
N PHE A 75 2.58 2.71 -6.08
CA PHE A 75 2.86 1.69 -7.09
C PHE A 75 2.17 1.97 -8.43
N THR A 76 0.95 2.52 -8.41
CA THR A 76 0.24 2.93 -9.63
C THR A 76 0.97 4.07 -10.33
N PHE A 77 1.49 5.05 -9.59
CA PHE A 77 2.31 6.13 -10.15
C PHE A 77 3.56 5.57 -10.84
N PHE A 78 4.31 4.68 -10.18
CA PHE A 78 5.50 4.09 -10.80
C PHE A 78 5.20 3.13 -11.97
N GLY A 79 4.04 2.47 -11.97
CA GLY A 79 3.66 1.54 -13.03
C GLY A 79 3.15 2.25 -14.30
N PHE A 80 2.42 3.35 -14.14
CA PHE A 80 1.71 4.00 -15.25
C PHE A 80 2.18 5.43 -15.58
N ALA A 81 2.71 6.18 -14.63
CA ALA A 81 3.06 7.59 -14.81
C ALA A 81 4.57 7.84 -14.99
N LEU A 82 5.43 6.99 -14.42
CA LEU A 82 6.85 6.86 -14.81
C LEU A 82 6.93 6.24 -16.22
#